data_AF-A0A6M2BWB9-F1
#
_entry.id   AF-A0A6M2BWB9-F1
#
_cell.length_a   1.000
_cell.length_b   1.000
_cell.length_c   1.000
_cell.angle_alpha   90.00
_cell.angle_beta   90.00
_cell.angle_gamma   90.00
#
_symmetry.space_group_name_H-M   'P 1'
#
loop_
_entity.id
_entity.type
_entity.pdbx_description
1 polymer ?
#
loop_
_entity_poly.entity_id
_entity_poly.type
_entity_poly.pdbx_seq_one_letter_code
_entity_poly.pdbx_strand_id
1 'polypeptide(L)'
;MSDIASLLKSEISRLSKKTIRQHLGPVQAATSSHRHQLAALKKQIAQLEQEVKKLRRVAGSATPQKLPAEGVKLRFVAKGLKSLRSRLGLSAEDLGALLGVSGQSVYNWESKKTVPRASQVAAIAKLRGLGKRDAQAQLEILAAKPAKPAKADKPARKKAKVAAAAPA
;
A
#
# COMPACT_ATOMS: atom_id res chain seq x y z
N MET A 1 -10.88 -32.26 73.72
CA MET A 1 -11.85 -31.44 72.95
C MET A 1 -11.17 -31.04 71.65
N SER A 2 -11.77 -31.35 70.51
CA SER A 2 -11.22 -31.03 69.19
C SER A 2 -11.07 -29.51 69.02
N ASP A 3 -9.89 -29.06 68.61
CA ASP A 3 -9.55 -27.64 68.51
C ASP A 3 -10.15 -27.04 67.23
N ILE A 4 -11.36 -26.48 67.32
CA ILE A 4 -12.18 -25.97 66.21
C ILE A 4 -11.40 -24.94 65.34
N ALA A 5 -10.52 -24.16 65.96
CA ALA A 5 -9.70 -23.19 65.26
C ALA A 5 -8.73 -23.86 64.25
N SER A 6 -8.18 -25.02 64.60
CA SER A 6 -7.31 -25.79 63.71
C SER A 6 -8.07 -26.34 62.50
N LEU A 7 -9.30 -26.80 62.73
CA LEU A 7 -10.19 -27.36 61.70
C LEU A 7 -10.62 -26.27 60.71
N LEU A 8 -11.04 -25.10 61.19
CA LEU A 8 -11.38 -23.96 60.34
C LEU A 8 -10.19 -23.47 59.51
N LYS A 9 -8.99 -23.37 60.08
CA LYS A 9 -7.78 -23.00 59.32
C LYS A 9 -7.47 -24.02 58.22
N SER A 10 -7.63 -25.31 58.50
CA SER A 10 -7.43 -26.38 57.51
C SER A 10 -8.42 -26.27 56.35
N GLU A 11 -9.69 -25.96 56.66
CA GLU A 11 -10.76 -25.85 55.68
C GLU A 11 -10.60 -24.58 54.82
N ILE A 12 -10.23 -23.46 55.43
CA ILE A 12 -9.87 -22.22 54.71
C ILE A 12 -8.71 -22.49 53.76
N SER A 13 -7.62 -23.14 54.22
CA SER A 13 -6.48 -23.47 53.35
C SER A 13 -6.89 -24.37 52.19
N ARG A 14 -7.73 -25.37 52.45
CA ARG A 14 -8.25 -26.31 51.44
C ARG A 14 -9.08 -25.57 50.39
N LEU A 15 -10.02 -24.72 50.81
CA LEU A 15 -10.87 -23.93 49.92
C LEU A 15 -10.05 -22.92 49.12
N SER A 16 -9.15 -22.16 49.75
CA SER A 16 -8.27 -21.22 49.03
C SER A 16 -7.45 -21.93 47.95
N LYS A 17 -6.84 -23.08 48.26
CA LYS A 17 -6.08 -23.88 47.27
C LYS A 17 -6.98 -24.45 46.17
N LYS A 18 -8.25 -24.73 46.45
CA LYS A 18 -9.23 -25.19 45.45
C LYS A 18 -9.59 -24.05 44.51
N THR A 19 -9.94 -22.88 45.04
CA THR A 19 -10.31 -21.69 44.26
C THR A 19 -9.17 -21.21 43.38
N ILE A 20 -7.94 -21.14 43.92
CA ILE A 20 -6.74 -20.77 43.15
C ILE A 20 -6.54 -21.70 41.95
N ARG A 21 -6.67 -23.02 42.15
CA ARG A 21 -6.55 -23.98 41.05
C ARG A 21 -7.66 -23.86 40.01
N GLN A 22 -8.91 -23.62 40.45
CA GLN A 22 -10.05 -23.43 39.55
C GLN A 22 -9.87 -22.22 38.64
N HIS A 23 -9.27 -21.12 39.12
CA HIS A 23 -9.06 -19.92 38.31
C HIS A 23 -7.73 -19.92 37.53
N LEU A 24 -6.63 -20.37 38.12
CA LEU A 24 -5.32 -20.32 37.46
C LEU A 24 -5.12 -21.46 36.44
N GLY A 25 -5.74 -22.63 36.65
CA GLY A 25 -5.59 -23.78 35.75
C GLY A 25 -5.97 -23.45 34.30
N PRO A 26 -7.18 -22.90 34.04
CA PRO A 26 -7.58 -22.49 32.70
C PRO A 26 -6.66 -21.41 32.08
N VAL A 27 -6.21 -20.44 32.88
CA VAL A 27 -5.31 -19.36 32.42
C VAL A 27 -3.94 -19.92 32.00
N GLN A 28 -3.38 -20.84 32.79
CA GLN A 28 -2.13 -21.52 32.45
C GLN A 28 -2.27 -22.39 31.20
N ALA A 29 -3.38 -23.12 31.07
CA ALA A 29 -3.68 -23.93 29.89
C ALA A 29 -3.84 -23.06 28.63
N ALA A 30 -4.57 -21.94 28.72
CA ALA A 30 -4.71 -20.98 27.63
C ALA A 30 -3.36 -20.36 27.25
N THR A 31 -2.54 -19.96 28.23
CA THR A 31 -1.19 -19.42 27.99
C THR A 31 -0.30 -20.43 27.27
N SER A 32 -0.34 -21.70 27.67
CA SER A 32 0.39 -22.76 26.98
C SER A 32 -0.09 -22.90 25.54
N SER A 33 -1.41 -23.00 25.31
CA SER A 33 -1.99 -23.09 23.97
C SER A 33 -1.58 -21.90 23.08
N HIS A 34 -1.65 -20.68 23.59
CA HIS A 34 -1.22 -19.49 22.87
C HIS A 34 0.26 -19.49 22.52
N ARG A 35 1.14 -19.97 23.42
CA ARG A 35 2.57 -20.12 23.12
C ARG A 35 2.81 -21.09 21.96
N HIS A 36 2.08 -22.20 21.91
CA HIS A 36 2.15 -23.15 20.80
C HIS A 36 1.64 -22.54 19.50
N GLN A 37 0.51 -21.84 19.53
CA GLN A 37 -0.05 -21.12 18.37
C GLN A 37 0.91 -20.05 17.86
N LEU A 38 1.51 -19.26 18.75
CA LEU A 38 2.52 -18.25 18.39
C LEU A 38 3.74 -18.88 17.73
N ALA A 39 4.21 -20.02 18.25
CA ALA A 39 5.33 -20.73 17.64
C ALA A 39 4.97 -21.26 16.23
N ALA A 40 3.77 -21.81 16.06
CA ALA A 40 3.29 -22.29 14.76
C ALA A 40 3.16 -21.15 13.74
N LEU A 41 2.56 -20.01 14.13
CA LEU A 41 2.43 -18.83 13.27
C LEU A 41 3.80 -18.26 12.88
N LYS A 42 4.73 -18.13 13.83
CA LYS A 42 6.11 -17.69 13.55
C LYS A 42 6.81 -18.61 12.54
N LYS A 43 6.61 -19.92 12.65
CA LYS A 43 7.15 -20.90 11.71
C LYS A 43 6.53 -20.73 10.32
N GLN A 44 5.22 -20.54 10.22
CA GLN A 44 4.53 -20.29 8.95
C GLN A 44 5.01 -19.00 8.27
N ILE A 45 5.17 -17.91 9.04
CA ILE A 45 5.72 -16.65 8.52
C ILE A 45 7.12 -16.88 7.95
N ALA A 46 8.00 -17.55 8.70
CA ALA A 46 9.36 -17.84 8.22
C ALA A 46 9.37 -18.70 6.94
N GLN A 47 8.45 -19.65 6.81
CA GLN A 47 8.29 -20.45 5.58
C GLN A 47 7.82 -19.59 4.40
N LEU A 48 6.80 -18.76 4.59
CA LEU A 48 6.31 -17.86 3.54
C LEU A 48 7.37 -16.85 3.11
N GLU A 49 8.14 -16.29 4.05
CA GLU A 49 9.25 -15.39 3.73
C GLU A 49 10.32 -16.08 2.88
N GLN A 50 10.64 -17.35 3.19
CA GLN A 50 11.55 -18.15 2.38
C GLN A 50 10.99 -18.44 0.98
N GLU A 51 9.71 -18.77 0.87
CA GLU A 51 9.03 -18.97 -0.41
C GLU A 51 9.03 -17.69 -1.25
N VAL A 52 8.67 -16.55 -0.66
CA VAL A 52 8.74 -15.24 -1.31
C VAL A 52 10.17 -14.94 -1.75
N LYS A 53 11.19 -15.24 -0.94
CA LYS A 53 12.60 -15.08 -1.33
C LYS A 53 12.98 -15.97 -2.51
N LYS A 54 12.54 -17.24 -2.52
CA LYS A 54 12.76 -18.17 -3.64
C LYS A 54 12.06 -17.67 -4.91
N LEU A 55 10.80 -17.29 -4.81
CA LEU A 55 10.01 -16.73 -5.92
C LEU A 55 10.64 -15.43 -6.43
N ARG A 56 11.09 -14.53 -5.56
CA ARG A 56 11.81 -13.31 -5.95
C ARG A 56 13.14 -13.62 -6.64
N ARG A 57 13.86 -14.67 -6.24
CA ARG A 57 15.08 -15.10 -6.91
C ARG A 57 14.79 -15.63 -8.31
N VAL A 58 13.75 -16.46 -8.46
CA VAL A 58 13.31 -16.98 -9.77
C VAL A 58 12.78 -15.84 -10.65
N ALA A 59 11.93 -14.96 -10.11
CA ALA A 59 11.38 -13.81 -10.82
C ALA A 59 12.43 -12.72 -11.12
N GLY A 60 13.47 -12.57 -10.30
CA GLY A 60 14.59 -11.66 -10.54
C GLY A 60 15.60 -12.19 -11.56
N SER A 61 15.66 -13.51 -11.75
CA SER A 61 16.39 -14.16 -12.85
C SER A 61 15.61 -14.14 -14.16
N ALA A 62 14.29 -13.99 -14.10
CA ALA A 62 13.49 -13.70 -15.26
C ALA A 62 13.67 -12.22 -15.61
N THR A 63 14.58 -11.93 -16.54
CA THR A 63 14.49 -10.71 -17.35
C THR A 63 13.02 -10.56 -17.74
N PRO A 64 12.38 -9.39 -17.57
CA PRO A 64 10.99 -9.25 -17.97
C PRO A 64 10.93 -9.57 -19.46
N GLN A 65 10.50 -10.79 -19.80
CA GLN A 65 10.00 -11.09 -21.11
C GLN A 65 8.79 -10.21 -21.23
N LYS A 66 9.02 -9.05 -21.85
CA LYS A 66 8.00 -8.27 -22.51
C LYS A 66 7.31 -9.29 -23.39
N LEU A 67 6.17 -9.82 -22.93
CA LEU A 67 5.18 -10.47 -23.80
C LEU A 67 5.19 -9.64 -25.08
N PRO A 68 5.40 -10.26 -26.26
CA PRO A 68 5.33 -9.50 -27.50
C PRO A 68 4.01 -8.76 -27.42
N ALA A 69 4.11 -7.43 -27.42
CA ALA A 69 2.94 -6.59 -27.36
C ALA A 69 2.24 -6.82 -28.70
N GLU A 70 1.43 -7.88 -28.78
CA GLU A 70 0.34 -7.92 -29.71
C GLU A 70 -0.39 -6.61 -29.51
N GLY A 71 -0.40 -5.83 -30.58
CA GLY A 71 -0.67 -4.41 -30.58
C GLY A 71 -2.11 -4.12 -30.21
N VAL A 72 -2.47 -4.26 -28.94
CA VAL A 72 -3.56 -3.49 -28.37
C VAL A 72 -3.07 -2.05 -28.43
N LYS A 73 -3.42 -1.35 -29.51
CA LYS A 73 -3.30 0.10 -29.60
C LYS A 73 -4.11 0.66 -28.44
N LEU A 74 -3.44 0.88 -27.30
CA LEU A 74 -4.05 1.41 -26.10
C LEU A 74 -4.51 2.82 -26.42
N ARG A 75 -5.78 2.96 -26.80
CA ARG A 75 -6.36 4.26 -27.09
C ARG A 75 -6.55 4.98 -25.75
N PHE A 76 -5.92 6.15 -25.64
CA PHE A 76 -6.20 7.05 -24.53
C PHE A 76 -7.58 7.67 -24.70
N VAL A 77 -8.39 7.63 -23.65
CA VAL A 77 -9.71 8.25 -23.60
C VAL A 77 -9.78 9.11 -22.34
N ALA A 78 -9.89 10.43 -22.50
CA ALA A 78 -9.94 11.38 -21.40
C ALA A 78 -11.09 11.10 -20.42
N LYS A 79 -12.28 10.73 -20.93
CA LYS A 79 -13.42 10.32 -20.11
C LYS A 79 -13.10 9.07 -19.25
N GLY A 80 -12.36 8.13 -19.84
CA GLY A 80 -11.89 6.92 -19.16
C GLY A 80 -10.94 7.22 -18.00
N LEU A 81 -10.06 8.22 -18.15
CA LEU A 81 -9.16 8.68 -17.09
C LEU A 81 -9.95 9.25 -15.90
N LYS A 82 -10.92 10.14 -16.16
CA LYS A 82 -11.78 10.71 -15.11
C LYS A 82 -12.63 9.65 -14.39
N SER A 83 -13.14 8.67 -15.13
CA SER A 83 -13.87 7.53 -14.55
C SER A 83 -12.96 6.63 -13.71
N LEU A 84 -11.71 6.43 -14.13
CA LEU A 84 -10.73 5.66 -13.38
C LEU A 84 -10.38 6.38 -12.07
N ARG A 85 -10.15 7.69 -12.13
CA ARG A 85 -9.84 8.52 -10.97
C ARG A 85 -10.97 8.53 -9.94
N SER A 86 -12.21 8.68 -10.40
CA SER A 86 -13.40 8.62 -9.52
C SER A 86 -13.62 7.22 -8.92
N ARG A 87 -13.44 6.16 -9.71
CA ARG A 87 -13.52 4.77 -9.22
C ARG A 87 -12.47 4.47 -8.14
N LEU A 88 -11.25 4.98 -8.31
CA LEU A 88 -10.17 4.82 -7.33
C LEU A 88 -10.28 5.81 -6.16
N GLY A 89 -11.16 6.81 -6.25
CA GLY A 89 -11.31 7.85 -5.21
C GLY A 89 -10.07 8.73 -5.04
N LEU A 90 -9.30 8.93 -6.11
CA LEU A 90 -8.03 9.66 -6.07
C LEU A 90 -8.19 11.13 -6.49
N SER A 91 -7.39 12.02 -5.89
CA SER A 91 -7.22 13.37 -6.44
C SER A 91 -6.39 13.32 -7.72
N ALA A 92 -6.43 14.41 -8.51
CA ALA A 92 -5.58 14.50 -9.70
C ALA A 92 -4.08 14.54 -9.35
N GLU A 93 -3.76 15.03 -8.15
CA GLU A 93 -2.40 15.08 -7.61
C GLU A 93 -1.90 13.70 -7.22
N ASP A 94 -2.74 12.91 -6.53
CA ASP A 94 -2.42 11.53 -6.16
C ASP A 94 -2.27 10.63 -7.39
N LEU A 95 -3.17 10.79 -8.37
CA LEU A 95 -3.04 10.09 -9.64
C LEU A 95 -1.77 10.52 -10.38
N GLY A 96 -1.41 11.80 -10.28
CA GLY A 96 -0.17 12.33 -10.80
C GLY A 96 1.05 11.70 -10.13
N ALA A 97 1.05 11.62 -8.80
CA ALA A 97 2.11 10.99 -8.01
C ALA A 97 2.31 9.51 -8.38
N LEU A 98 1.22 8.74 -8.54
CA LEU A 98 1.28 7.36 -9.01
C LEU A 98 1.84 7.22 -10.42
N LEU A 99 1.55 8.19 -11.30
CA LEU A 99 2.02 8.21 -12.68
C LEU A 99 3.39 8.88 -12.86
N GLY A 100 3.97 9.47 -11.80
CA GLY A 100 5.22 10.25 -11.86
C GLY A 100 5.11 11.57 -12.64
N VAL A 101 3.91 12.15 -12.71
CA VAL A 101 3.63 13.42 -13.40
C VAL A 101 2.94 14.42 -12.46
N SER A 102 2.99 15.71 -12.79
CA SER A 102 2.28 16.73 -12.02
C SER A 102 0.76 16.57 -12.13
N GLY A 103 0.03 16.91 -11.07
CA GLY A 103 -1.44 16.94 -11.08
C GLY A 103 -2.02 17.82 -12.19
N GLN A 104 -1.33 18.92 -12.53
CA GLN A 104 -1.69 19.78 -13.67
C GLN A 104 -1.69 19.04 -15.01
N SER A 105 -0.74 18.10 -15.21
CA SER A 105 -0.69 17.29 -16.43
C SER A 105 -1.89 16.35 -16.52
N VAL A 106 -2.32 15.79 -15.39
CA VAL A 106 -3.52 14.96 -15.30
C VAL A 106 -4.77 15.77 -15.66
N TYR A 107 -4.92 16.98 -15.12
CA TYR A 107 -6.03 17.87 -15.47
C TYR A 107 -6.05 18.24 -16.96
N ASN A 108 -4.89 18.48 -17.56
CA ASN A 108 -4.78 18.79 -18.99
C ASN A 108 -5.20 17.61 -19.86
N TRP A 109 -4.93 16.37 -19.44
CA TRP A 109 -5.39 15.16 -20.12
C TRP A 109 -6.89 14.91 -19.94
N GLU A 110 -7.43 15.14 -18.74
CA GLU A 110 -8.87 15.06 -18.48
C GLU A 110 -9.65 16.09 -19.31
N SER A 111 -9.07 17.28 -19.48
CA SER A 111 -9.65 18.38 -20.26
C SER A 111 -9.40 18.27 -21.77
N LYS A 112 -8.78 17.19 -22.24
CA LYS A 112 -8.38 16.96 -23.66
C LYS A 112 -7.47 18.05 -24.25
N LYS A 113 -6.84 18.90 -23.41
CA LYS A 113 -5.92 19.95 -23.87
C LYS A 113 -4.62 19.37 -24.41
N THR A 114 -4.18 18.25 -23.86
CA THR A 114 -2.97 17.54 -24.29
C THR A 114 -3.20 16.03 -24.30
N VAL A 115 -2.43 15.32 -25.11
CA VAL A 115 -2.48 13.85 -25.20
C VAL A 115 -1.26 13.27 -24.47
N PRO A 116 -1.43 12.30 -23.56
CA PRO A 116 -0.32 11.64 -22.88
C PRO A 116 0.61 10.93 -23.88
N ARG A 117 1.91 10.92 -23.59
CA ARG A 117 2.90 10.19 -24.39
C ARG A 117 2.66 8.68 -24.29
N ALA A 118 3.11 7.91 -25.28
CA ALA A 118 2.90 6.45 -25.33
C ALA A 118 3.34 5.72 -24.04
N SER A 119 4.44 6.15 -23.41
CA SER A 119 4.90 5.63 -22.11
C SER A 119 3.90 5.90 -20.97
N GLN A 120 3.28 7.08 -20.96
CA GLN A 120 2.27 7.47 -19.99
C GLN A 120 0.93 6.76 -20.24
N VAL A 121 0.56 6.52 -21.50
CA VAL A 121 -0.62 5.71 -21.83
C VAL A 121 -0.46 4.28 -21.32
N ALA A 122 0.72 3.68 -21.46
CA ALA A 122 1.01 2.36 -20.90
C ALA A 122 0.96 2.35 -19.36
N ALA A 123 1.44 3.41 -18.70
CA ALA A 123 1.33 3.55 -17.24
C ALA A 123 -0.15 3.67 -16.79
N ILE A 124 -0.95 4.47 -17.48
CA ILE A 124 -2.40 4.60 -17.22
C ILE A 124 -3.12 3.26 -17.45
N ALA A 125 -2.72 2.49 -18.46
CA ALA A 125 -3.31 1.17 -18.72
C ALA A 125 -3.05 0.18 -17.58
N LYS A 126 -1.83 0.17 -17.01
CA LYS A 126 -1.50 -0.63 -15.82
C LYS A 126 -2.38 -0.24 -14.61
N LEU A 127 -2.67 1.06 -14.44
CA LEU A 127 -3.56 1.54 -13.37
C LEU A 127 -5.03 1.13 -13.56
N ARG A 128 -5.49 0.78 -14.77
CA ARG A 128 -6.88 0.33 -14.97
C ARG A 128 -7.19 -1.00 -14.28
N GLY A 129 -6.17 -1.87 -14.15
CA GLY A 129 -6.29 -3.17 -13.49
C GLY A 129 -6.13 -3.13 -11.97
N LEU A 130 -5.71 -1.99 -11.40
CA LEU A 130 -5.51 -1.84 -9.95
C LEU A 130 -6.83 -1.51 -9.25
N GLY A 131 -7.05 -2.13 -8.09
CA GLY A 131 -8.19 -1.86 -7.21
C GLY A 131 -7.96 -0.61 -6.33
N LYS A 132 -9.02 -0.09 -5.72
CA LYS A 132 -8.97 1.08 -4.81
C LYS A 132 -7.95 0.90 -3.68
N ARG A 133 -7.91 -0.29 -3.07
CA ARG A 133 -6.98 -0.63 -1.97
C ARG A 133 -5.52 -0.64 -2.42
N ASP A 134 -5.24 -1.22 -3.59
CA ASP A 134 -3.87 -1.31 -4.10
C ASP A 134 -3.34 0.06 -4.52
N ALA A 135 -4.20 0.91 -5.07
CA ALA A 135 -3.83 2.29 -5.43
C ALA A 135 -3.49 3.14 -4.20
N GLN A 136 -4.25 2.97 -3.10
CA GLN A 136 -3.96 3.63 -1.83
C GLN A 136 -2.68 3.09 -1.17
N ALA A 137 -2.49 1.77 -1.16
CA ALA A 137 -1.26 1.16 -0.63
C ALA A 137 -0.01 1.63 -1.41
N GLN A 138 -0.10 1.78 -2.74
CA GLN A 138 1.00 2.33 -3.52
C GLN A 138 1.26 3.81 -3.23
N LEU A 139 0.22 4.61 -2.98
CA LEU A 139 0.38 5.98 -2.52
C LEU A 139 1.05 6.06 -1.16
N GLU A 140 0.69 5.19 -0.22
CA GLU A 140 1.31 5.14 1.10
C GLU A 140 2.79 4.74 1.02
N ILE A 141 3.14 3.77 0.17
CA ILE A 141 4.53 3.38 -0.09
C ILE A 141 5.32 4.53 -0.73
N LEU A 142 4.70 5.27 -1.65
CA LEU A 142 5.33 6.44 -2.30
C LEU A 142 5.44 7.64 -1.36
N ALA A 143 4.49 7.82 -0.44
CA ALA A 143 4.52 8.87 0.59
C ALA A 143 5.55 8.56 1.69
N ALA A 144 5.75 7.28 2.04
CA ALA A 144 6.77 6.84 2.99
C ALA A 144 8.21 7.00 2.45
N LYS A 145 8.38 7.16 1.14
CA LYS A 145 9.66 7.53 0.52
C LYS A 145 9.70 9.06 0.38
N PRO A 146 10.51 9.80 1.13
CA PRO A 146 10.47 11.26 1.11
C PRO A 146 10.71 11.76 -0.31
N ALA A 147 9.69 12.44 -0.84
CA ALA A 147 9.77 13.13 -2.12
C ALA A 147 10.85 14.21 -2.03
N LYS A 148 11.86 14.09 -2.90
CA LYS A 148 12.87 15.12 -3.15
C LYS A 148 12.17 16.46 -3.43
N PRO A 149 12.53 17.56 -2.76
CA PRO A 149 11.83 18.83 -2.94
C PRO A 149 11.96 19.27 -4.40
N ALA A 150 10.81 19.61 -5.00
CA ALA A 150 10.72 20.22 -6.29
C ALA A 150 11.58 21.49 -6.29
N LYS A 151 12.49 21.59 -7.27
CA LYS A 151 13.31 22.78 -7.48
C LYS A 151 12.40 23.98 -7.70
N ALA A 152 12.64 25.02 -6.90
CA ALA A 152 11.99 26.32 -6.96
C ALA A 152 11.95 26.89 -8.39
N ASP A 153 10.81 27.51 -8.69
CA ASP A 153 10.54 28.30 -9.88
C ASP A 153 11.64 29.32 -10.17
N LYS A 154 12.16 29.30 -11.41
CA LYS A 154 13.01 30.35 -11.95
C LYS A 154 12.08 31.34 -12.67
N PRO A 155 12.05 32.65 -12.33
CA PRO A 155 11.09 33.57 -12.92
C PRO A 155 11.36 33.77 -14.41
N ALA A 156 10.27 33.75 -15.17
CA ALA A 156 10.23 33.84 -16.62
C ALA A 156 10.85 35.16 -17.14
N ARG A 157 11.79 35.04 -18.09
CA ARG A 157 12.24 36.15 -18.94
C ARG A 157 11.04 36.64 -19.76
N LYS A 158 10.55 37.84 -19.47
CA LYS A 158 9.66 38.60 -20.37
C LYS A 158 10.38 38.78 -21.72
N LYS A 159 9.89 38.15 -22.78
CA LYS A 159 10.15 38.59 -24.16
C LYS A 159 9.01 39.50 -24.56
N ALA A 160 9.26 40.81 -24.60
CA ALA A 160 8.41 41.75 -25.30
C ALA A 160 8.53 41.48 -26.81
N LYS A 161 7.41 41.25 -27.49
CA LYS A 161 7.29 41.30 -28.94
C LYS A 161 6.04 42.10 -29.27
N VAL A 162 6.21 43.27 -29.88
CA VAL A 162 5.19 43.99 -30.66
C VAL A 162 5.97 44.58 -31.84
N ALA A 163 5.94 43.91 -33.00
CA ALA A 163 5.17 44.27 -34.22
C ALA A 163 5.78 45.50 -34.93
N ALA A 164 6.51 45.35 -36.04
CA ALA A 164 6.07 45.12 -37.42
C ALA A 164 5.34 46.32 -38.07
N ALA A 165 6.00 47.00 -39.01
CA ALA A 165 5.50 47.50 -40.31
C ALA A 165 6.56 48.46 -40.95
N ALA A 166 7.35 48.08 -41.96
CA ALA A 166 7.06 48.00 -43.43
C ALA A 166 7.58 49.29 -44.17
N PRO A 167 7.66 49.35 -45.52
CA PRO A 167 8.92 49.52 -46.24
C PRO A 167 9.02 50.78 -47.13
N ALA A 168 10.25 51.16 -47.50
CA ALA A 168 10.64 51.79 -48.78
C ALA A 168 12.16 51.76 -48.89
#